data_AF-A0A223P0U4-F1
#
_entry.id   AF-A0A223P0U4-F1
#
_cell.length_a   1.000
_cell.length_b   1.000
_cell.length_c   1.000
_cell.angle_alpha   90.00
_cell.angle_beta   90.00
_cell.angle_gamma   90.00
#
_symmetry.space_group_name_H-M   'P 1'
#
loop_
_entity.id
_entity.type
_entity.pdbx_description
1 polymer ?
#
loop_
_entity_poly.entity_id
_entity_poly.type
_entity_poly.pdbx_seq_one_letter_code
_entity_poly.pdbx_strand_id
1 'polypeptide(L)'
;MKFKVILSIILLAGVATFYTACKKSGTDASGPALSASEVSSQVALDLSQNLFGDYTGINFGGGLNAPSGFATKKHINSRVMQSLNNPFCGLVIDTTLNETVTAGADSSISVAGHIKFSFNCTGDNLTGFSTDDNLTIKVSTPQIGLSATILENITLASLDPKVDTANFSLSGSLSETGAYVFKTGTKRAGTRSFSYVLSNLVIDSNGDIISGTASFTTKGSGPKGSWAYAGTITFLPGHKVTITISGKTYNVNLQTGVVG
;
A
#
# COMPACT_ATOMS: atom_id res chain seq x y z
N MET A 1 -25.07 -3.84 0.41
CA MET A 1 -24.41 -3.75 -0.92
C MET A 1 -22.97 -3.22 -0.89
N LYS A 2 -22.57 -2.33 0.04
CA LYS A 2 -21.23 -1.72 0.07
C LYS A 2 -20.05 -2.67 0.39
N PHE A 3 -20.29 -3.76 1.13
CA PHE A 3 -19.22 -4.71 1.51
C PHE A 3 -18.77 -5.64 0.37
N LYS A 4 -19.67 -5.95 -0.57
CA LYS A 4 -19.33 -6.74 -1.77
C LYS A 4 -18.43 -5.94 -2.72
N VAL A 5 -18.56 -4.62 -2.75
CA VAL A 5 -17.76 -3.72 -3.61
C VAL A 5 -16.33 -3.59 -3.08
N ILE A 6 -16.12 -3.48 -1.76
CA ILE A 6 -14.78 -3.40 -1.15
C ILE A 6 -14.01 -4.72 -1.29
N LEU A 7 -14.69 -5.88 -1.13
CA LEU A 7 -14.08 -7.19 -1.37
C LEU A 7 -13.70 -7.38 -2.85
N SER A 8 -14.51 -6.83 -3.77
CA SER A 8 -14.20 -6.83 -5.21
C SER A 8 -13.00 -5.94 -5.56
N ILE A 9 -12.76 -4.83 -4.83
CA ILE A 9 -11.62 -3.94 -5.06
C ILE A 9 -10.31 -4.56 -4.57
N ILE A 10 -10.30 -5.17 -3.37
CA ILE A 10 -9.13 -5.88 -2.84
C ILE A 10 -8.78 -7.10 -3.73
N LEU A 11 -9.79 -7.80 -4.24
CA LEU A 11 -9.59 -8.90 -5.19
C LEU A 11 -9.12 -8.41 -6.58
N LEU A 12 -9.51 -7.20 -7.02
CA LEU A 12 -9.05 -6.61 -8.30
C LEU A 12 -7.62 -6.06 -8.21
N ALA A 13 -7.24 -5.44 -7.08
CA ALA A 13 -5.89 -4.95 -6.82
C ALA A 13 -4.88 -6.11 -6.73
N GLY A 14 -5.30 -7.25 -6.20
CA GLY A 14 -4.54 -8.50 -6.26
C GLY A 14 -4.40 -9.07 -7.68
N VAL A 15 -5.38 -8.87 -8.57
CA VAL A 15 -5.36 -9.42 -9.94
C VAL A 15 -4.60 -8.54 -10.93
N ALA A 16 -4.58 -7.21 -10.75
CA ALA A 16 -3.96 -6.28 -11.70
C ALA A 16 -2.43 -6.41 -11.78
N THR A 17 -1.74 -6.73 -10.67
CA THR A 17 -0.27 -6.93 -10.67
C THR A 17 0.15 -8.31 -11.20
N PHE A 18 -0.74 -9.31 -11.16
CA PHE A 18 -0.51 -10.62 -11.80
C PHE A 18 -1.05 -10.70 -13.24
N TYR A 19 -1.80 -9.71 -13.73
CA TYR A 19 -2.37 -9.76 -15.08
C TYR A 19 -1.32 -9.69 -16.19
N THR A 20 -0.15 -9.10 -15.94
CA THR A 20 1.00 -9.17 -16.87
C THR A 20 1.59 -10.59 -16.99
N ALA A 21 1.24 -11.51 -16.09
CA ALA A 21 1.57 -12.93 -16.15
C ALA A 21 0.44 -13.82 -16.74
N CYS A 22 -0.71 -13.22 -17.10
CA CYS A 22 -1.88 -13.90 -17.66
C CYS A 22 -2.12 -13.61 -19.15
N LYS A 23 -1.08 -13.35 -19.94
CA LYS A 23 -1.15 -13.74 -21.35
C LYS A 23 -1.04 -15.26 -21.43
N LYS A 24 -2.14 -15.87 -21.89
CA LYS A 24 -2.34 -17.21 -22.46
C LYS A 24 -1.32 -18.26 -22.02
N SER A 25 -1.80 -19.28 -21.32
CA SER A 25 -1.15 -20.55 -20.94
C SER A 25 -0.14 -21.06 -21.98
N GLY A 26 1.06 -20.49 -21.98
CA GLY A 26 2.25 -20.99 -22.66
C GLY A 26 3.03 -21.81 -21.65
N THR A 27 3.35 -23.03 -22.02
CA THR A 27 4.41 -23.82 -21.40
C THR A 27 5.68 -22.97 -21.35
N ASP A 28 6.26 -22.91 -20.15
CA ASP A 28 7.46 -22.17 -19.78
C ASP A 28 7.27 -20.68 -19.48
N ALA A 29 7.08 -20.40 -18.19
CA ALA A 29 7.22 -19.07 -17.62
C ALA A 29 8.71 -18.70 -17.37
N SER A 30 9.65 -19.32 -18.09
CA SER A 30 11.06 -18.92 -18.11
C SER A 30 11.21 -17.71 -19.04
N GLY A 31 11.73 -16.62 -18.48
CA GLY A 31 12.00 -15.40 -19.21
C GLY A 31 13.18 -14.67 -18.55
N PRO A 32 13.71 -13.62 -19.17
CA PRO A 32 14.73 -12.79 -18.54
C PRO A 32 14.16 -12.16 -17.26
N ALA A 33 15.07 -11.86 -16.32
CA ALA A 33 14.75 -11.08 -15.13
C ALA A 33 14.09 -9.75 -15.53
N LEU A 34 13.20 -9.26 -14.67
CA LEU A 34 12.49 -8.00 -14.91
C LEU A 34 13.50 -6.87 -15.18
N SER A 35 13.29 -6.15 -16.26
CA SER A 35 14.10 -4.98 -16.61
C SER A 35 13.84 -3.81 -15.65
N ALA A 36 14.77 -2.86 -15.57
CA ALA A 36 14.60 -1.65 -14.76
C ALA A 36 13.33 -0.84 -15.13
N SER A 37 12.91 -0.86 -16.40
CA SER A 37 11.67 -0.20 -16.84
C SER A 37 10.40 -0.94 -16.40
N GLU A 38 10.42 -2.28 -16.37
CA GLU A 38 9.30 -3.06 -15.83
C GLU A 38 9.24 -2.90 -14.31
N VAL A 39 10.40 -2.85 -13.65
CA VAL A 39 10.48 -2.65 -12.20
C VAL A 39 10.06 -1.23 -11.80
N SER A 40 10.38 -0.18 -12.59
CA SER A 40 9.92 1.18 -12.28
C SER A 40 8.39 1.29 -12.31
N SER A 41 7.73 0.56 -13.22
CA SER A 41 6.27 0.46 -13.24
C SER A 41 5.73 -0.23 -11.98
N GLN A 42 6.34 -1.34 -11.56
CA GLN A 42 5.93 -2.04 -10.33
C GLN A 42 6.16 -1.19 -9.07
N VAL A 43 7.28 -0.48 -8.99
CA VAL A 43 7.58 0.45 -7.90
C VAL A 43 6.52 1.54 -7.80
N ALA A 44 6.10 2.13 -8.93
CA ALA A 44 5.06 3.14 -8.93
C ALA A 44 3.70 2.59 -8.45
N LEU A 45 3.27 1.45 -8.98
CA LEU A 45 2.00 0.82 -8.59
C LEU A 45 1.99 0.37 -7.13
N ASP A 46 3.05 -0.30 -6.68
CA ASP A 46 3.19 -0.77 -5.30
C ASP A 46 3.15 0.40 -4.31
N LEU A 47 3.90 1.46 -4.58
CA LEU A 47 3.88 2.66 -3.76
C LEU A 47 2.51 3.35 -3.77
N SER A 48 1.86 3.47 -4.94
CA SER A 48 0.51 4.03 -5.05
C SER A 48 -0.49 3.23 -4.21
N GLN A 49 -0.39 1.90 -4.22
CA GLN A 49 -1.30 1.02 -3.49
C GLN A 49 -1.11 1.11 -1.97
N ASN A 50 0.14 1.30 -1.51
CA ASN A 50 0.46 1.54 -0.11
C ASN A 50 0.01 2.94 0.37
N LEU A 51 0.04 3.97 -0.48
CA LEU A 51 -0.34 5.33 -0.09
C LEU A 51 -1.85 5.63 -0.20
N PHE A 52 -2.55 4.99 -1.13
CA PHE A 52 -3.93 5.34 -1.45
C PHE A 52 -4.96 4.24 -1.16
N GLY A 53 -4.56 3.27 -0.33
CA GLY A 53 -5.51 2.41 0.40
C GLY A 53 -5.93 1.12 -0.30
N ASP A 54 -5.16 0.63 -1.27
CA ASP A 54 -5.42 -0.69 -1.87
C ASP A 54 -4.88 -1.84 -0.99
N TYR A 55 -3.82 -1.59 -0.22
CA TYR A 55 -3.20 -2.58 0.68
C TYR A 55 -3.30 -2.24 2.15
N THR A 56 -3.23 -0.96 2.48
CA THR A 56 -3.22 -0.44 3.84
C THR A 56 -4.60 0.15 4.10
N GLY A 57 -5.15 0.00 5.30
CA GLY A 57 -6.49 0.53 5.62
C GLY A 57 -6.58 2.07 5.59
N ILE A 58 -5.52 2.75 5.14
CA ILE A 58 -5.30 4.18 5.21
C ILE A 58 -5.22 4.72 3.78
N ASN A 59 -6.03 5.74 3.49
CA ASN A 59 -5.93 6.49 2.25
C ASN A 59 -5.45 7.91 2.59
N PHE A 60 -4.16 8.19 2.37
CA PHE A 60 -3.58 9.50 2.68
C PHE A 60 -4.16 10.64 1.81
N GLY A 61 -4.81 10.32 0.69
CA GLY A 61 -5.56 11.31 -0.11
C GLY A 61 -6.79 11.87 0.60
N GLY A 62 -7.26 11.23 1.69
CA GLY A 62 -8.33 11.75 2.55
C GLY A 62 -7.87 12.78 3.60
N GLY A 63 -6.58 13.11 3.65
CA GLY A 63 -6.00 14.05 4.63
C GLY A 63 -6.14 13.56 6.08
N LEU A 64 -6.30 14.49 7.03
CA LEU A 64 -6.42 14.19 8.46
C LEU A 64 -7.69 13.43 8.86
N ASN A 65 -8.67 13.32 7.95
CA ASN A 65 -9.90 12.54 8.15
C ASN A 65 -9.70 11.05 7.79
N ALA A 66 -8.51 10.66 7.35
CA ALA A 66 -8.12 9.27 7.12
C ALA A 66 -7.26 8.76 8.29
N PRO A 67 -7.52 7.55 8.83
CA PRO A 67 -8.60 6.63 8.47
C PRO A 67 -9.96 7.10 9.00
N SER A 68 -11.07 6.83 8.30
CA SER A 68 -12.42 7.28 8.71
C SER A 68 -13.04 6.48 9.87
N GLY A 69 -12.32 5.50 10.41
CA GLY A 69 -12.71 4.75 11.60
C GLY A 69 -12.01 3.39 11.75
N PHE A 70 -11.83 2.95 13.00
CA PHE A 70 -11.45 1.58 13.33
C PHE A 70 -12.71 0.77 13.66
N ALA A 71 -13.09 -0.15 12.78
CA ALA A 71 -14.25 -1.02 12.99
C ALA A 71 -13.84 -2.50 12.98
N THR A 72 -13.90 -3.15 14.14
CA THR A 72 -13.94 -4.62 14.25
C THR A 72 -15.34 -5.10 13.86
N LYS A 73 -15.65 -5.04 12.55
CA LYS A 73 -16.93 -5.52 12.02
C LYS A 73 -16.99 -7.04 12.05
N LYS A 74 -17.46 -7.60 13.17
CA LYS A 74 -17.85 -9.02 13.22
C LYS A 74 -19.21 -9.33 13.85
N HIS A 75 -19.92 -8.34 14.40
CA HIS A 75 -21.26 -8.59 14.94
C HIS A 75 -22.27 -7.55 14.48
N ILE A 76 -23.54 -7.97 14.37
CA ILE A 76 -24.68 -7.07 14.07
C ILE A 76 -24.85 -5.98 15.15
N ASN A 77 -24.11 -6.09 16.26
CA ASN A 77 -23.99 -5.15 17.38
C ASN A 77 -22.53 -4.71 17.67
N SER A 78 -21.57 -4.89 16.75
CA SER A 78 -20.19 -4.47 16.99
C SER A 78 -20.09 -2.96 17.09
N ARG A 79 -19.61 -2.46 18.24
CA ARG A 79 -19.38 -1.05 18.50
C ARG A 79 -18.17 -0.59 17.69
N VAL A 80 -18.29 0.54 17.01
CA VAL A 80 -17.12 1.26 16.48
C VAL A 80 -16.27 1.65 17.69
N MET A 81 -15.00 1.21 17.75
CA MET A 81 -14.14 1.48 18.91
C MET A 81 -13.87 2.97 19.06
N GLN A 82 -13.73 3.68 17.93
CA GLN A 82 -13.67 5.14 17.88
C GLN A 82 -14.02 5.62 16.46
N SER A 83 -14.91 6.60 16.34
CA SER A 83 -15.09 7.35 15.09
C SER A 83 -13.90 8.28 14.91
N LEU A 84 -13.21 8.18 13.78
CA LEU A 84 -12.06 9.01 13.46
C LEU A 84 -12.41 10.21 12.58
N ASN A 85 -13.71 10.47 12.36
CA ASN A 85 -14.17 11.69 11.68
C ASN A 85 -13.93 12.96 12.51
N ASN A 86 -13.53 12.81 13.78
CA ASN A 86 -13.07 13.87 14.67
C ASN A 86 -12.24 13.22 15.81
N PRO A 87 -11.00 12.79 15.54
CA PRO A 87 -10.19 12.12 16.56
C PRO A 87 -9.88 13.12 17.68
N PHE A 88 -9.92 12.67 18.93
CA PHE A 88 -9.53 13.53 20.04
C PHE A 88 -8.05 13.89 19.90
N CYS A 89 -7.72 15.15 20.20
CA CYS A 89 -6.33 15.57 20.25
C CYS A 89 -5.53 14.74 21.25
N GLY A 90 -4.37 14.24 20.81
CA GLY A 90 -3.53 13.35 21.62
C GLY A 90 -4.06 11.92 21.76
N LEU A 91 -5.12 11.55 21.03
CA LEU A 91 -5.58 10.16 20.98
C LEU A 91 -4.47 9.26 20.45
N VAL A 92 -4.18 8.20 21.20
CA VAL A 92 -3.34 7.11 20.76
C VAL A 92 -4.19 5.85 20.67
N ILE A 93 -4.22 5.24 19.50
CA ILE A 93 -4.77 3.91 19.28
C ILE A 93 -3.58 2.97 19.18
N ASP A 94 -3.49 2.00 20.07
CA ASP A 94 -2.44 0.99 20.07
C ASP A 94 -3.14 -0.36 20.25
N THR A 95 -3.22 -1.13 19.18
CA THR A 95 -4.04 -2.34 19.15
C THR A 95 -3.44 -3.44 18.28
N THR A 96 -3.92 -4.65 18.51
CA THR A 96 -3.58 -5.82 17.69
C THR A 96 -4.82 -6.24 16.92
N LEU A 97 -4.68 -6.41 15.61
CA LEU A 97 -5.69 -7.01 14.76
C LEU A 97 -5.38 -8.50 14.62
N ASN A 98 -6.39 -9.35 14.74
CA ASN A 98 -6.28 -10.76 14.36
C ASN A 98 -7.64 -11.24 13.88
N GLU A 99 -7.87 -11.08 12.59
CA GLU A 99 -9.13 -11.43 11.95
C GLU A 99 -8.91 -12.47 10.85
N THR A 100 -9.81 -13.44 10.82
CA THR A 100 -9.92 -14.38 9.70
C THR A 100 -11.36 -14.42 9.23
N VAL A 101 -11.53 -14.29 7.92
CA VAL A 101 -12.80 -14.40 7.22
C VAL A 101 -12.69 -15.59 6.28
N THR A 102 -13.58 -16.56 6.45
CA THR A 102 -13.73 -17.67 5.50
C THR A 102 -14.74 -17.28 4.42
N ALA A 103 -14.42 -17.63 3.17
CA ALA A 103 -15.26 -17.41 2.00
C ALA A 103 -15.55 -18.77 1.37
N GLY A 104 -16.62 -19.43 1.82
CA GLY A 104 -16.93 -20.82 1.44
C GLY A 104 -16.10 -21.83 2.24
N ALA A 105 -16.01 -23.07 1.72
CA ALA A 105 -15.36 -24.17 2.43
C ALA A 105 -13.82 -24.07 2.45
N ASP A 106 -13.21 -23.63 1.34
CA ASP A 106 -11.77 -23.80 1.11
C ASP A 106 -11.02 -22.48 0.85
N SER A 107 -11.68 -21.33 1.05
CA SER A 107 -11.04 -20.02 0.91
C SER A 107 -11.09 -19.21 2.19
N SER A 108 -9.99 -18.52 2.49
CA SER A 108 -9.87 -17.66 3.65
C SER A 108 -9.00 -16.45 3.37
N ILE A 109 -9.29 -15.37 4.08
CA ILE A 109 -8.46 -14.19 4.17
C ILE A 109 -8.19 -13.97 5.66
N SER A 110 -6.93 -13.91 6.06
CA SER A 110 -6.52 -13.55 7.40
C SER A 110 -5.73 -12.26 7.39
N VAL A 111 -6.03 -11.36 8.31
CA VAL A 111 -5.25 -10.15 8.58
C VAL A 111 -4.87 -10.18 10.05
N ALA A 112 -3.58 -10.18 10.34
CA ALA A 112 -3.07 -10.21 11.70
C ALA A 112 -1.89 -9.26 11.83
N GLY A 113 -1.79 -8.55 12.95
CA GLY A 113 -0.76 -7.54 13.09
C GLY A 113 -0.98 -6.57 14.22
N HIS A 114 -0.05 -5.63 14.33
CA HIS A 114 -0.12 -4.51 15.26
C HIS A 114 -0.40 -3.23 14.49
N ILE A 115 -1.21 -2.37 15.09
CA ILE A 115 -1.59 -1.09 14.53
C ILE A 115 -1.41 -0.05 15.63
N LYS A 116 -0.67 1.01 15.32
CA LYS A 116 -0.51 2.14 16.24
C LYS A 116 -0.70 3.45 15.52
N PHE A 117 -1.67 4.24 15.97
CA PHE A 117 -1.91 5.59 15.51
C PHE A 117 -1.79 6.58 16.65
N SER A 118 -1.07 7.67 16.42
CA SER A 118 -0.98 8.80 17.34
C SER A 118 -1.44 10.06 16.62
N PHE A 119 -2.51 10.68 17.09
CA PHE A 119 -3.00 11.95 16.55
C PHE A 119 -2.28 13.13 17.21
N ASN A 120 -1.63 13.95 16.38
CA ASN A 120 -0.81 15.08 16.80
C ASN A 120 -1.62 16.38 16.75
N CYS A 121 -1.44 17.23 17.76
CA CYS A 121 -2.14 18.52 17.84
C CYS A 121 -1.23 19.67 18.25
N THR A 122 -1.66 20.89 17.91
CA THR A 122 -1.09 22.15 18.38
C THR A 122 -2.22 22.97 19.00
N GLY A 123 -2.24 23.04 20.32
CA GLY A 123 -3.44 23.44 21.06
C GLY A 123 -4.55 22.40 20.86
N ASP A 124 -5.76 22.88 20.60
CA ASP A 124 -6.94 22.02 20.36
C ASP A 124 -7.13 21.63 18.89
N ASN A 125 -6.22 22.04 18.00
CA ASN A 125 -6.33 21.76 16.57
C ASN A 125 -5.50 20.53 16.19
N LEU A 126 -6.13 19.60 15.47
CA LEU A 126 -5.46 18.46 14.87
C LEU A 126 -4.48 18.93 13.80
N THR A 127 -3.21 18.58 13.96
CA THR A 127 -2.14 19.00 13.04
C THR A 127 -1.51 17.85 12.29
N GLY A 128 -1.82 16.61 12.61
CA GLY A 128 -1.19 15.46 11.98
C GLY A 128 -1.55 14.15 12.64
N PHE A 129 -0.98 13.08 12.12
CA PHE A 129 -0.92 11.80 12.81
C PHE A 129 0.34 11.04 12.42
N SER A 130 0.73 10.10 13.27
CA SER A 130 1.77 9.13 12.97
C SER A 130 1.19 7.71 13.06
N THR A 131 1.65 6.83 12.19
CA THR A 131 1.32 5.39 12.18
C THR A 131 2.59 4.57 12.35
N ASP A 132 2.49 3.49 13.12
CA ASP A 132 3.52 2.45 13.28
C ASP A 132 2.81 1.09 13.23
N ASP A 133 2.67 0.57 12.01
CA ASP A 133 1.82 -0.58 11.71
C ASP A 133 2.67 -1.75 11.18
N ASN A 134 2.28 -2.96 11.59
CA ASN A 134 2.83 -4.21 11.07
C ASN A 134 1.68 -5.17 10.79
N LEU A 135 1.25 -5.24 9.53
CA LEU A 135 0.10 -6.03 9.10
C LEU A 135 0.55 -7.18 8.21
N THR A 136 0.18 -8.39 8.61
CA THR A 136 0.32 -9.59 7.79
C THR A 136 -1.04 -9.99 7.22
N ILE A 137 -1.13 -10.00 5.90
CA ILE A 137 -2.28 -10.44 5.13
C ILE A 137 -1.96 -11.81 4.54
N LYS A 138 -2.87 -12.78 4.68
CA LYS A 138 -2.79 -14.05 3.96
C LYS A 138 -4.09 -14.31 3.25
N VAL A 139 -4.00 -14.73 2.00
CA VAL A 139 -5.13 -15.20 1.20
C VAL A 139 -4.86 -16.64 0.85
N SER A 140 -5.81 -17.51 1.13
CA SER A 140 -5.78 -18.90 0.70
C SER A 140 -7.04 -19.20 -0.08
N THR A 141 -6.88 -19.72 -1.28
CA THR A 141 -7.96 -20.34 -2.06
C THR A 141 -7.49 -21.72 -2.52
N PRO A 142 -8.35 -22.57 -3.12
CA PRO A 142 -7.89 -23.83 -3.71
C PRO A 142 -6.85 -23.65 -4.82
N GLN A 143 -6.80 -22.49 -5.47
CA GLN A 143 -5.93 -22.23 -6.63
C GLN A 143 -4.66 -21.46 -6.26
N ILE A 144 -4.71 -20.61 -5.24
CA ILE A 144 -3.58 -19.72 -4.90
C ILE A 144 -3.43 -19.54 -3.38
N GLY A 145 -2.19 -19.42 -2.94
CA GLY A 145 -1.82 -18.87 -1.65
C GLY A 145 -1.08 -17.56 -1.85
N LEU A 146 -1.47 -16.51 -1.14
CA LEU A 146 -0.78 -15.23 -1.08
C LEU A 146 -0.47 -14.94 0.38
N SER A 147 0.69 -14.35 0.64
CA SER A 147 1.01 -13.74 1.92
C SER A 147 1.75 -12.45 1.69
N ALA A 148 1.35 -11.39 2.39
CA ALA A 148 2.07 -10.12 2.41
C ALA A 148 2.25 -9.67 3.86
N THR A 149 3.39 -9.08 4.18
CA THR A 149 3.62 -8.34 5.41
C THR A 149 3.96 -6.92 5.02
N ILE A 150 3.18 -5.98 5.53
CA ILE A 150 3.31 -4.54 5.32
C ILE A 150 3.78 -3.95 6.64
N LEU A 151 4.84 -3.14 6.58
CA LEU A 151 5.34 -2.35 7.69
C LEU A 151 5.26 -0.89 7.31
N GLU A 152 4.62 -0.08 8.14
CA GLU A 152 4.47 1.35 7.92
C GLU A 152 4.96 2.10 9.15
N ASN A 153 5.85 3.07 8.97
CA ASN A 153 6.23 4.01 10.01
C ASN A 153 6.20 5.41 9.39
N ILE A 154 5.03 6.03 9.40
CA ILE A 154 4.78 7.25 8.62
C ILE A 154 4.23 8.35 9.53
N THR A 155 4.59 9.59 9.23
CA THR A 155 4.00 10.78 9.83
C THR A 155 3.41 11.66 8.74
N LEU A 156 2.13 11.99 8.90
CA LEU A 156 1.42 13.01 8.15
C LEU A 156 1.29 14.25 9.04
N ALA A 157 1.61 15.43 8.51
CA ALA A 157 1.40 16.71 9.19
C ALA A 157 0.82 17.75 8.25
N SER A 158 -0.12 18.57 8.72
CA SER A 158 -0.60 19.74 8.01
C SER A 158 0.50 20.80 7.94
N LEU A 159 0.71 21.36 6.74
CA LEU A 159 1.63 22.47 6.54
C LEU A 159 1.06 23.80 7.06
N ASP A 160 -0.27 23.93 7.11
CA ASP A 160 -0.96 25.06 7.75
C ASP A 160 -2.24 24.59 8.46
N PRO A 161 -2.16 24.22 9.74
CA PRO A 161 -3.31 23.72 10.48
C PRO A 161 -4.46 24.70 10.68
N LYS A 162 -4.31 25.97 10.27
CA LYS A 162 -5.38 26.98 10.35
C LYS A 162 -6.23 27.04 9.08
N VAL A 163 -5.86 26.30 8.03
CA VAL A 163 -6.52 26.31 6.72
C VAL A 163 -7.02 24.91 6.40
N ASP A 164 -8.34 24.77 6.21
CA ASP A 164 -8.99 23.47 5.94
C ASP A 164 -8.51 22.81 4.63
N THR A 165 -8.01 23.61 3.69
CA THR A 165 -7.45 23.16 2.40
C THR A 165 -5.92 23.14 2.40
N ALA A 166 -5.28 23.15 3.57
CA ALA A 166 -3.82 23.11 3.65
C ALA A 166 -3.28 21.82 3.03
N ASN A 167 -2.11 21.96 2.41
CA ASN A 167 -1.33 20.82 1.97
C ASN A 167 -0.80 20.06 3.20
N PHE A 168 -0.47 18.80 3.00
CA PHE A 168 0.11 17.95 4.04
C PHE A 168 1.54 17.53 3.67
N SER A 169 2.41 17.42 4.65
CA SER A 169 3.70 16.74 4.53
C SER A 169 3.58 15.29 4.97
N LEU A 170 4.12 14.36 4.19
CA LEU A 170 4.24 12.94 4.51
C LEU A 170 5.71 12.51 4.48
N SER A 171 6.18 11.92 5.57
CA SER A 171 7.55 11.41 5.71
C SER A 171 7.56 10.12 6.52
N GLY A 172 8.55 9.26 6.30
CA GLY A 172 8.67 8.00 7.04
C GLY A 172 9.17 6.85 6.19
N SER A 173 8.86 5.62 6.59
CA SER A 173 9.20 4.41 5.85
C SER A 173 7.97 3.54 5.58
N LEU A 174 8.04 2.85 4.46
CA LEU A 174 7.08 1.85 4.03
C LEU A 174 7.86 0.62 3.60
N SER A 175 7.39 -0.58 3.92
CA SER A 175 7.91 -1.78 3.28
C SER A 175 6.85 -2.85 3.15
N GLU A 176 6.91 -3.58 2.05
CA GLU A 176 6.11 -4.77 1.80
C GLU A 176 7.04 -5.94 1.55
N THR A 177 6.71 -7.09 2.11
CA THR A 177 7.24 -8.38 1.67
C THR A 177 6.08 -9.28 1.29
N GLY A 178 6.10 -9.81 0.08
CA GLY A 178 5.03 -10.62 -0.48
C GLY A 178 5.54 -11.95 -1.00
N ALA A 179 4.69 -12.96 -0.95
CA ALA A 179 4.89 -14.25 -1.57
C ALA A 179 3.58 -14.76 -2.18
N TYR A 180 3.70 -15.48 -3.29
CA TYR A 180 2.58 -16.18 -3.91
C TYR A 180 2.96 -17.61 -4.26
N VAL A 181 1.96 -18.50 -4.22
CA VAL A 181 2.08 -19.90 -4.60
C VAL A 181 0.82 -20.30 -5.36
N PHE A 182 0.96 -20.75 -6.60
CA PHE A 182 -0.14 -21.42 -7.30
C PHE A 182 -0.23 -22.87 -6.83
N LYS A 183 -1.41 -23.30 -6.36
CA LYS A 183 -1.65 -24.65 -5.82
C LYS A 183 -2.00 -25.68 -6.89
N THR A 184 -2.22 -25.23 -8.12
CA THR A 184 -2.57 -26.07 -9.28
C THR A 184 -1.72 -25.72 -10.49
N GLY A 185 -1.48 -26.70 -11.38
CA GLY A 185 -0.67 -26.53 -12.59
C GLY A 185 0.85 -26.63 -12.36
N THR A 186 1.63 -26.30 -13.40
CA THR A 186 3.11 -26.38 -13.41
C THR A 186 3.82 -25.08 -12.98
N LYS A 187 3.08 -24.06 -12.53
CA LYS A 187 3.63 -22.71 -12.30
C LYS A 187 4.12 -22.48 -10.87
N ARG A 188 5.24 -21.73 -10.80
CA ARG A 188 6.16 -21.60 -9.66
C ARG A 188 5.76 -20.45 -8.73
N ALA A 189 6.06 -20.66 -7.45
CA ALA A 189 6.02 -19.65 -6.41
C ALA A 189 6.96 -18.48 -6.72
N GLY A 190 6.70 -17.34 -6.10
CA GLY A 190 7.57 -16.18 -6.18
C GLY A 190 7.49 -15.33 -4.93
N THR A 191 8.48 -14.46 -4.79
CA THR A 191 8.56 -13.49 -3.71
C THR A 191 8.83 -12.10 -4.27
N ARG A 192 8.37 -11.08 -3.56
CA ARG A 192 8.66 -9.68 -3.82
C ARG A 192 8.91 -8.98 -2.49
N SER A 193 9.73 -7.95 -2.53
CA SER A 193 9.95 -7.06 -1.42
C SER A 193 10.18 -5.68 -1.96
N PHE A 194 9.49 -4.71 -1.37
CA PHE A 194 9.64 -3.29 -1.63
C PHE A 194 9.89 -2.59 -0.31
N SER A 195 10.78 -1.60 -0.31
CA SER A 195 11.03 -0.75 0.84
C SER A 195 11.29 0.66 0.35
N TYR A 196 10.66 1.62 1.02
CA TYR A 196 10.69 3.04 0.69
C TYR A 196 11.05 3.85 1.93
N VAL A 197 11.80 4.93 1.72
CA VAL A 197 11.99 5.99 2.71
C VAL A 197 11.50 7.28 2.09
N LEU A 198 10.36 7.77 2.57
CA LEU A 198 9.68 8.97 2.10
C LEU A 198 10.28 10.20 2.78
N SER A 199 10.64 11.20 1.98
CA SER A 199 11.29 12.43 2.45
C SER A 199 10.50 13.65 1.96
N ASN A 200 9.73 14.23 2.88
CA ASN A 200 9.00 15.48 2.71
C ASN A 200 8.09 15.48 1.47
N LEU A 201 7.27 14.44 1.33
CA LEU A 201 6.25 14.44 0.28
C LEU A 201 5.21 15.51 0.61
N VAL A 202 4.83 16.30 -0.38
CA VAL A 202 3.77 17.30 -0.22
C VAL A 202 2.53 16.80 -0.95
N ILE A 203 1.45 16.61 -0.20
CA ILE A 203 0.15 16.18 -0.70
C ILE A 203 -0.77 17.40 -0.71
N ASP A 204 -1.40 17.68 -1.86
CA ASP A 204 -2.33 18.78 -1.99
C ASP A 204 -3.73 18.43 -1.43
N SER A 205 -4.64 19.41 -1.41
CA SER A 205 -6.01 19.21 -0.95
C SER A 205 -6.83 18.24 -1.81
N ASN A 206 -6.35 17.86 -2.99
CA ASN A 206 -6.98 16.89 -3.88
C ASN A 206 -6.43 15.47 -3.68
N GLY A 207 -5.45 15.30 -2.79
CA GLY A 207 -4.77 14.03 -2.55
C GLY A 207 -3.68 13.70 -3.58
N ASP A 208 -3.25 14.66 -4.40
CA ASP A 208 -2.11 14.47 -5.32
C ASP A 208 -0.78 14.78 -4.63
N ILE A 209 0.26 14.01 -4.94
CA ILE A 209 1.61 14.26 -4.43
C ILE A 209 2.30 15.22 -5.39
N ILE A 210 2.40 16.48 -4.99
CA ILE A 210 2.88 17.56 -5.85
C ILE A 210 4.40 17.76 -5.77
N SER A 211 5.06 17.25 -4.73
CA SER A 211 6.52 17.33 -4.60
C SER A 211 7.06 16.36 -3.54
N GLY A 212 8.39 16.27 -3.44
CA GLY A 212 9.11 15.45 -2.47
C GLY A 212 9.92 14.35 -3.13
N THR A 213 10.57 13.53 -2.31
CA THR A 213 11.38 12.40 -2.80
C THR A 213 11.20 11.16 -1.97
N ALA A 214 11.52 10.00 -2.56
CA ALA A 214 11.69 8.77 -1.82
C ALA A 214 12.92 8.01 -2.32
N SER A 215 13.64 7.34 -1.43
CA SER A 215 14.54 6.26 -1.84
C SER A 215 13.78 4.95 -1.82
N PHE A 216 14.18 4.00 -2.68
CA PHE A 216 13.60 2.67 -2.66
C PHE A 216 14.63 1.57 -2.85
N THR A 217 14.30 0.40 -2.32
CA THR A 217 14.91 -0.87 -2.66
C THR A 217 13.82 -1.87 -3.01
N THR A 218 14.07 -2.69 -4.02
CA THR A 218 13.16 -3.76 -4.41
C THR A 218 13.94 -4.99 -4.80
N LYS A 219 13.43 -6.15 -4.42
CA LYS A 219 13.95 -7.44 -4.84
C LYS A 219 12.83 -8.45 -4.96
N GLY A 220 13.05 -9.47 -5.77
CA GLY A 220 12.12 -10.58 -5.84
C GLY A 220 12.64 -11.72 -6.66
N SER A 221 11.87 -12.79 -6.66
CA SER A 221 12.15 -13.99 -7.45
C SER A 221 10.84 -14.60 -7.94
N GLY A 222 10.91 -15.26 -9.10
CA GLY A 222 9.76 -15.95 -9.66
C GLY A 222 10.14 -16.72 -10.92
N PRO A 223 9.15 -17.14 -11.71
CA PRO A 223 9.38 -17.88 -12.94
C PRO A 223 10.30 -17.17 -13.95
N LYS A 224 10.23 -15.83 -14.02
CA LYS A 224 11.09 -14.99 -14.86
C LYS A 224 12.49 -14.74 -14.28
N GLY A 225 12.89 -15.44 -13.21
CA GLY A 225 14.16 -15.22 -12.52
C GLY A 225 14.03 -14.23 -11.36
N SER A 226 15.16 -13.66 -10.95
CA SER A 226 15.27 -12.77 -9.79
C SER A 226 15.69 -11.37 -10.20
N TRP A 227 15.21 -10.37 -9.49
CA TRP A 227 15.63 -8.98 -9.65
C TRP A 227 16.03 -8.38 -8.31
N ALA A 228 16.89 -7.36 -8.37
CA ALA A 228 17.24 -6.51 -7.24
C ALA A 228 17.63 -5.14 -7.78
N TYR A 229 16.89 -4.11 -7.38
CA TYR A 229 17.11 -2.73 -7.79
C TYR A 229 17.02 -1.80 -6.58
N ALA A 230 17.74 -0.69 -6.67
CA ALA A 230 17.63 0.42 -5.76
C ALA A 230 17.65 1.72 -6.56
N GLY A 231 17.03 2.76 -6.02
CA GLY A 231 16.92 4.02 -6.74
C GLY A 231 16.24 5.10 -5.93
N THR A 232 15.90 6.18 -6.63
CA THR A 232 15.17 7.32 -6.08
C THR A 232 13.92 7.60 -6.89
N ILE A 233 12.94 8.21 -6.24
CA ILE A 233 11.67 8.66 -6.79
C ILE A 233 11.59 10.16 -6.51
N THR A 234 11.35 10.96 -7.53
CA THR A 234 10.98 12.38 -7.39
C THR A 234 9.53 12.53 -7.77
N PHE A 235 8.73 13.15 -6.89
CA PHE A 235 7.30 13.33 -7.11
C PHE A 235 7.03 14.64 -7.83
N LEU A 236 6.08 14.58 -8.76
CA LEU A 236 5.69 15.68 -9.63
C LEU A 236 4.16 15.77 -9.66
N PRO A 237 3.59 16.99 -9.83
CA PRO A 237 2.14 17.15 -9.95
C PRO A 237 1.53 16.35 -11.10
N GLY A 238 0.25 16.02 -10.96
CA GLY A 238 -0.53 15.25 -11.93
C GLY A 238 -0.25 13.75 -11.87
N HIS A 239 -0.05 13.22 -10.65
CA HIS A 239 0.22 11.80 -10.40
C HIS A 239 1.46 11.27 -11.15
N LYS A 240 2.50 12.10 -11.29
CA LYS A 240 3.72 11.74 -12.02
C LYS A 240 4.88 11.55 -11.08
N VAL A 241 5.73 10.59 -11.41
CA VAL A 241 7.00 10.39 -10.72
C VAL A 241 8.13 10.20 -11.71
N THR A 242 9.30 10.66 -11.30
CA THR A 242 10.56 10.41 -12.00
C THR A 242 11.36 9.42 -11.17
N ILE A 243 11.48 8.19 -11.66
CA ILE A 243 12.19 7.09 -11.01
C ILE A 243 13.58 6.97 -11.60
N THR A 244 14.62 7.00 -10.77
CA THR A 244 16.01 6.85 -11.21
C THR A 244 16.60 5.54 -10.69
N ILE A 245 17.00 4.66 -11.60
CA ILE A 245 17.67 3.37 -11.31
C ILE A 245 19.01 3.36 -12.03
N SER A 246 20.11 3.21 -11.29
CA SER A 246 21.47 3.18 -11.85
C SER A 246 21.77 4.37 -12.80
N GLY A 247 21.28 5.56 -12.45
CA GLY A 247 21.46 6.79 -13.23
C GLY A 247 20.55 6.93 -14.47
N LYS A 248 19.71 5.93 -14.77
CA LYS A 248 18.67 6.03 -15.81
C LYS A 248 17.36 6.46 -15.22
N THR A 249 16.67 7.35 -15.92
CA THR A 249 15.43 7.97 -15.48
C THR A 249 14.23 7.43 -16.25
N TYR A 250 13.15 7.16 -15.53
CA TYR A 250 11.87 6.68 -16.04
C TYR A 250 10.77 7.61 -15.55
N ASN A 251 9.99 8.21 -16.46
CA ASN A 251 8.82 8.99 -16.08
C ASN A 251 7.64 8.04 -16.02
N VAL A 252 7.01 7.93 -14.85
CA VAL A 252 5.95 6.96 -14.61
C VAL A 252 4.74 7.69 -14.06
N ASN A 253 3.56 7.34 -14.55
CA ASN A 253 2.32 7.75 -13.89
C ASN A 253 2.10 6.84 -12.67
N LEU A 254 2.02 7.44 -11.48
CA LEU A 254 1.98 6.74 -10.19
C LEU A 254 0.77 5.80 -10.08
N GLN A 255 -0.39 6.22 -10.59
CA GLN A 255 -1.64 5.46 -10.48
C GLN A 255 -1.76 4.31 -11.48
N THR A 256 -1.21 4.49 -12.69
CA THR A 256 -1.37 3.52 -13.80
C THR A 256 -0.14 2.67 -14.04
N GLY A 257 1.02 3.06 -13.51
CA GLY A 257 2.31 2.43 -13.77
C GLY A 257 2.82 2.61 -15.20
N VAL A 258 2.16 3.42 -16.03
CA VAL A 258 2.56 3.64 -17.43
C VAL A 258 3.86 4.44 -17.46
N VAL A 259 4.85 3.92 -18.19
CA VAL A 259 6.16 4.56 -18.42
C VAL A 259 6.10 5.37 -19.71
N GLY A 260 6.54 6.64 -19.66
CA GLY A 260 6.59 7.56 -20.80
C GLY A 260 7.96 8.20 -21.00
#